data_AF-B3QZB6-F1
#
_entry.id   AF-B3QZB6-F1
#
_cell.length_a   1.000
_cell.length_b   1.000
_cell.length_c   1.000
_cell.angle_alpha   90.00
_cell.angle_beta   90.00
_cell.angle_gamma   90.00
#
_symmetry.space_group_name_H-M   'P 1'
#
loop_
_entity.id
_entity.type
_entity.pdbx_description
1 polymer ?
#
loop_
_entity_poly.entity_id
_entity_poly.type
_entity_poly.pdbx_seq_one_letter_code
_entity_poly.pdbx_strand_id
1 'polypeptide(L)'
;MNNQNAVSQLSVESQSPKGCAGIGSDVFYAKFQLGQTFLQALHKEPLAENDGRGLNVVQYDPVTLQPVDGVQSFDTYGNKATESAKFKAYVDSIPDDAIVAIAVCDSAVTSGGSLSNDVIAACQSLGSTNIENVAYRVPWAMVAQKGSSKLAEKIGIHSQTERQVLKIYASCVAETSDSVISSLENEAPYLTVSYDGKEVTLEEALTESVQAAQKSAAQSLDADLYKGLAKVNGLPVGWPLSFEDYIVYLQQFAEYIPKQSDDAAWVKPGTEEYQEIYDRLCHFYFLVNQTDTPIQNNAWFSKWLVKYANAWGSFLNTTASFSAETLQSFRDRAPEYRVEDSMIDGRPNNPSGWLTFNQFFARELNPGLRPIASPSDNTAVTSPADCTYRNHFQIDENSKVVIKGTHTYSVEQLLKGSKYQDTFAGGVFFHCFLGPYSYHRFHTPVSGKIEECYAINEKVYLEVNIDDKGQFDAPDSSAGGYEFSQARGVITIDTKDSPYGDVGVVAIIPIGMAQVSSVNMTAVAGNETLKGDEFGYFLFGGSDIIMLFEKKVNAQVVPAIMQESSSSNELPYLHYGEKVVELTV
;
A
#
# COMPACT_ATOMS: atom_id res chain seq x y z
N MET A 1 16.00 41.01 -12.73
CA MET A 1 14.76 41.53 -12.11
C MET A 1 13.62 40.85 -12.85
N ASN A 2 13.36 39.59 -12.51
CA ASN A 2 12.33 39.14 -11.56
C ASN A 2 10.93 39.18 -12.17
N ASN A 3 10.46 38.03 -12.64
CA ASN A 3 9.40 37.30 -11.94
C ASN A 3 9.27 35.87 -12.49
N GLN A 4 9.89 34.95 -11.75
CA GLN A 4 9.33 33.61 -11.52
C GLN A 4 8.14 33.74 -10.56
N ASN A 5 7.30 32.70 -10.55
CA ASN A 5 6.30 32.32 -9.54
C ASN A 5 4.92 32.98 -9.63
N ALA A 6 3.91 32.16 -9.98
CA ALA A 6 2.94 31.62 -9.01
C ALA A 6 1.85 30.84 -9.77
N VAL A 7 1.85 29.51 -9.63
CA VAL A 7 0.68 28.67 -9.92
C VAL A 7 0.15 28.26 -8.56
N SER A 8 -0.94 28.86 -8.12
CA SER A 8 -1.63 28.44 -6.91
C SER A 8 -2.42 27.16 -7.21
N GLN A 9 -1.83 25.99 -6.90
CA GLN A 9 -2.58 24.74 -6.78
C GLN A 9 -3.26 24.74 -5.40
N LEU A 10 -4.57 24.52 -5.38
CA LEU A 10 -5.37 24.27 -4.18
C LEU A 10 -5.95 22.87 -4.36
N SER A 11 -5.87 21.99 -3.37
CA SER A 11 -6.42 20.62 -3.29
C SER A 11 -7.44 20.53 -2.14
N VAL A 12 -8.33 19.50 -2.11
CA VAL A 12 -9.16 18.98 -0.96
C VAL A 12 -10.50 18.30 -1.39
N GLU A 13 -10.61 17.01 -1.00
CA GLU A 13 -11.66 16.13 -0.38
C GLU A 13 -13.14 16.01 -0.86
N SER A 14 -13.61 14.74 -0.94
CA SER A 14 -15.03 14.34 -0.86
C SER A 14 -15.21 13.10 0.05
N GLN A 15 -16.43 12.93 0.59
CA GLN A 15 -16.84 11.79 1.43
C GLN A 15 -17.42 10.66 0.58
N SER A 16 -17.25 9.41 1.02
CA SER A 16 -17.88 8.25 0.37
C SER A 16 -19.40 8.26 0.58
N PRO A 17 -20.22 8.09 -0.47
CA PRO A 17 -21.60 7.68 -0.29
C PRO A 17 -21.70 6.18 -0.04
N LYS A 18 -22.53 5.82 0.94
CA LYS A 18 -23.04 4.45 1.09
C LYS A 18 -23.83 4.07 -0.17
N GLY A 19 -23.27 3.21 -1.02
CA GLY A 19 -24.03 2.62 -2.14
C GLY A 19 -23.27 2.38 -3.45
N CYS A 20 -22.01 2.77 -3.59
CA CYS A 20 -21.24 2.63 -4.84
C CYS A 20 -20.77 1.19 -5.19
N ALA A 21 -21.59 0.18 -4.92
CA ALA A 21 -21.31 -1.19 -5.35
C ALA A 21 -21.62 -1.34 -6.84
N GLY A 22 -20.69 -0.93 -7.72
CA GLY A 22 -20.82 -1.18 -9.16
C GLY A 22 -20.13 -0.19 -10.09
N ILE A 23 -19.65 0.95 -9.59
CA ILE A 23 -18.78 1.84 -10.36
C ILE A 23 -17.37 1.26 -10.24
N GLY A 24 -16.77 0.83 -11.35
CA GLY A 24 -15.36 0.42 -11.36
C GLY A 24 -14.46 1.52 -10.80
N SER A 25 -13.22 1.20 -10.43
CA SER A 25 -12.24 2.09 -9.78
C SER A 25 -11.77 3.30 -10.63
N ASP A 26 -12.59 3.79 -11.55
CA ASP A 26 -12.27 4.81 -12.55
C ASP A 26 -12.23 6.23 -11.96
N VAL A 27 -11.23 7.00 -12.37
CA VAL A 27 -10.95 8.37 -11.89
C VAL A 27 -11.46 9.40 -12.90
N PHE A 28 -12.20 10.41 -12.44
CA PHE A 28 -12.59 11.55 -13.30
C PHE A 28 -11.73 12.78 -12.97
N TYR A 29 -11.32 13.56 -13.99
CA TYR A 29 -10.67 14.85 -13.79
C TYR A 29 -11.26 16.01 -14.61
N ALA A 30 -11.36 17.17 -13.96
CA ALA A 30 -11.58 18.45 -14.64
C ALA A 30 -10.25 19.21 -14.69
N LYS A 31 -9.93 19.91 -15.78
CA LYS A 31 -8.76 20.80 -15.87
C LYS A 31 -9.23 22.16 -16.35
N PHE A 32 -8.75 23.23 -15.72
CA PHE A 32 -9.10 24.59 -16.10
C PHE A 32 -7.87 25.29 -16.65
N GLN A 33 -8.06 26.09 -17.68
CA GLN A 33 -7.08 27.04 -18.18
C GLN A 33 -7.83 28.34 -18.42
N LEU A 34 -7.22 29.52 -18.22
CA LEU A 34 -7.94 30.79 -18.31
C LEU A 34 -8.70 30.90 -19.67
N GLY A 35 -10.04 30.90 -19.61
CA GLY A 35 -10.92 30.92 -20.80
C GLY A 35 -11.25 29.55 -21.41
N GLN A 36 -10.84 28.45 -20.79
CA GLN A 36 -11.06 27.07 -21.26
C GLN A 36 -11.35 26.13 -20.08
N THR A 37 -12.19 25.12 -20.32
CA THR A 37 -12.54 24.11 -19.32
C THR A 37 -12.54 22.75 -19.98
N PHE A 38 -11.81 21.81 -19.40
CA PHE A 38 -11.72 20.43 -19.85
C PHE A 38 -12.41 19.55 -18.81
N LEU A 39 -13.39 18.77 -19.26
CA LEU A 39 -14.07 17.74 -18.47
C LEU A 39 -13.71 16.38 -19.06
N GLN A 40 -13.12 15.50 -18.26
CA GLN A 40 -12.53 14.25 -18.78
C GLN A 40 -12.61 13.12 -17.76
N ALA A 41 -13.01 11.93 -18.20
CA ALA A 41 -12.68 10.71 -17.46
C ALA A 41 -11.20 10.37 -17.76
N LEU A 42 -10.39 10.05 -16.75
CA LEU A 42 -9.03 9.56 -17.01
C LEU A 42 -9.16 8.38 -18.00
N HIS A 43 -8.24 8.30 -18.97
CA HIS A 43 -8.14 7.24 -20.00
C HIS A 43 -8.92 7.42 -21.32
N LYS A 44 -9.47 8.61 -21.63
CA LYS A 44 -10.05 8.91 -22.96
C LYS A 44 -9.52 10.23 -23.51
N GLU A 45 -9.52 10.43 -24.83
CA GLU A 45 -9.24 11.74 -25.43
C GLU A 45 -10.15 12.82 -24.83
N PRO A 46 -9.69 14.09 -24.69
CA PRO A 46 -10.53 15.18 -24.20
C PRO A 46 -11.86 15.20 -24.96
N LEU A 47 -12.98 15.36 -24.23
CA LEU A 47 -14.29 15.50 -24.84
C LEU A 47 -14.47 16.87 -25.49
N ALA A 48 -13.70 17.09 -26.56
CA ALA A 48 -13.61 18.30 -27.35
C ALA A 48 -13.24 19.58 -26.58
N GLU A 49 -12.47 20.45 -27.22
CA GLU A 49 -12.41 21.86 -26.86
C GLU A 49 -13.81 22.46 -27.10
N ASN A 50 -14.55 22.80 -26.05
CA ASN A 50 -15.79 23.56 -26.22
C ASN A 50 -15.76 24.82 -25.34
N ASP A 51 -15.70 25.97 -26.01
CA ASP A 51 -15.46 27.31 -25.45
C ASP A 51 -16.74 27.99 -24.91
N GLY A 52 -17.73 27.20 -24.50
CA GLY A 52 -19.03 27.71 -24.06
C GLY A 52 -18.93 28.37 -22.69
N ARG A 53 -18.88 29.71 -22.65
CA ARG A 53 -18.97 30.49 -21.40
C ARG A 53 -20.18 30.03 -20.58
N GLY A 54 -20.00 29.89 -19.27
CA GLY A 54 -21.05 29.46 -18.34
C GLY A 54 -20.86 28.03 -17.83
N LEU A 55 -21.95 27.31 -17.58
CA LEU A 55 -21.92 25.95 -17.05
C LEU A 55 -21.82 24.94 -18.19
N ASN A 56 -20.89 24.00 -18.09
CA ASN A 56 -20.67 22.93 -19.06
C ASN A 56 -20.93 21.59 -18.38
N VAL A 57 -21.73 20.73 -18.99
CA VAL A 57 -22.18 19.44 -18.42
C VAL A 57 -21.84 18.30 -19.36
N VAL A 58 -21.32 17.21 -18.82
CA VAL A 58 -21.15 15.93 -19.52
C VAL A 58 -21.84 14.84 -18.71
N GLN A 59 -22.64 14.03 -19.40
CA GLN A 59 -23.22 12.81 -18.85
C GLN A 59 -22.41 11.61 -19.35
N TYR A 60 -22.08 10.69 -18.45
CA TYR A 60 -21.42 9.43 -18.77
C TYR A 60 -22.32 8.26 -18.40
N ASP A 61 -22.27 7.22 -19.23
CA ASP A 61 -22.85 5.91 -18.92
C ASP A 61 -22.09 5.29 -17.73
N PRO A 62 -22.76 4.85 -16.66
CA PRO A 62 -22.08 4.46 -15.42
C PRO A 62 -21.31 3.13 -15.52
N VAL A 63 -21.51 2.36 -16.59
CA VAL A 63 -20.87 1.05 -16.78
C VAL A 63 -19.68 1.15 -17.73
N THR A 64 -19.85 1.85 -18.84
CA THR A 64 -18.84 1.98 -19.92
C THR A 64 -18.01 3.27 -19.80
N LEU A 65 -18.49 4.21 -18.98
CA LEU A 65 -17.98 5.56 -18.81
C LEU A 65 -17.82 6.32 -20.13
N GLN A 66 -18.55 5.90 -21.18
CA GLN A 66 -18.60 6.64 -22.41
C GLN A 66 -19.53 7.85 -22.22
N PRO A 67 -19.18 9.01 -22.76
CA PRO A 67 -20.10 10.13 -22.80
C PRO A 67 -21.36 9.69 -23.53
N VAL A 68 -22.51 9.90 -22.90
CA VAL A 68 -23.81 9.59 -23.51
C VAL A 68 -24.07 10.56 -24.66
N ASP A 69 -23.71 11.83 -24.45
CA ASP A 69 -23.75 12.92 -25.41
C ASP A 69 -22.48 13.78 -25.30
N GLY A 70 -22.28 14.69 -26.26
CA GLY A 70 -21.23 15.71 -26.18
C GLY A 70 -21.48 16.74 -25.07
N VAL A 71 -20.49 17.60 -24.81
CA VAL A 71 -20.57 18.67 -23.80
C VAL A 71 -21.78 19.58 -24.07
N GLN A 72 -22.63 19.74 -23.06
CA GLN A 72 -23.76 20.68 -23.08
C GLN A 72 -23.37 21.96 -22.35
N SER A 73 -23.41 23.11 -23.04
CA SER A 73 -23.01 24.41 -22.49
C SER A 73 -24.22 25.32 -22.26
N PHE A 74 -24.23 26.03 -21.13
CA PHE A 74 -25.30 26.92 -20.70
C PHE A 74 -24.72 28.27 -20.28
N ASP A 75 -24.88 29.31 -21.13
CA ASP A 75 -24.34 30.68 -20.91
C ASP A 75 -25.18 31.47 -19.90
N THR A 76 -25.13 31.05 -18.64
CA THR A 76 -25.82 31.72 -17.53
C THR A 76 -25.28 33.11 -17.23
N TYR A 77 -24.10 33.47 -17.76
CA TYR A 77 -23.60 34.84 -17.77
C TYR A 77 -24.37 35.72 -18.77
N GLY A 78 -24.49 35.27 -20.02
CA GLY A 78 -25.10 36.04 -21.11
C GLY A 78 -26.62 36.12 -21.03
N ASN A 79 -27.30 35.03 -20.64
CA ASN A 79 -28.75 34.98 -20.50
C ASN A 79 -29.17 34.14 -19.28
N LYS A 80 -28.97 34.73 -18.10
CA LYS A 80 -29.20 34.08 -16.79
C LYS A 80 -30.54 33.35 -16.71
N ALA A 81 -31.65 34.01 -17.05
CA ALA A 81 -32.98 33.43 -16.85
C ALA A 81 -33.25 32.21 -17.74
N THR A 82 -32.94 32.32 -19.04
CA THR A 82 -33.25 31.26 -20.01
C THR A 82 -32.31 30.07 -19.84
N GLU A 83 -31.01 30.34 -19.70
CA GLU A 83 -30.00 29.28 -19.64
C GLU A 83 -30.04 28.53 -18.30
N SER A 84 -30.42 29.20 -17.21
CA SER A 84 -30.65 28.52 -15.92
C SER A 84 -31.80 27.51 -15.98
N ALA A 85 -32.91 27.87 -16.63
CA ALA A 85 -34.05 26.98 -16.77
C ALA A 85 -33.71 25.77 -17.65
N LYS A 86 -32.94 25.98 -18.73
CA LYS A 86 -32.44 24.89 -19.59
C LYS A 86 -31.47 23.98 -18.85
N PHE A 87 -30.51 24.54 -18.11
CA PHE A 87 -29.56 23.77 -17.30
C PHE A 87 -30.30 22.89 -16.30
N LYS A 88 -31.25 23.45 -15.55
CA LYS A 88 -32.06 22.69 -14.60
C LYS A 88 -32.84 21.56 -15.29
N ALA A 89 -33.53 21.86 -16.39
CA ALA A 89 -34.28 20.85 -17.13
C ALA A 89 -33.37 19.72 -17.65
N TYR A 90 -32.16 20.05 -18.10
CA TYR A 90 -31.17 19.06 -18.52
C TYR A 90 -30.73 18.17 -17.35
N VAL A 91 -30.30 18.77 -16.23
CA VAL A 91 -29.93 18.03 -15.01
C VAL A 91 -31.07 17.14 -14.53
N ASP A 92 -32.31 17.65 -14.51
CA ASP A 92 -33.50 16.89 -14.12
C ASP A 92 -33.76 15.70 -15.06
N SER A 93 -33.42 15.80 -16.35
CA SER A 93 -33.63 14.75 -17.36
C SER A 93 -32.62 13.59 -17.34
N ILE A 94 -31.45 13.79 -16.70
CA ILE A 94 -30.42 12.76 -16.61
C ILE A 94 -30.97 11.53 -15.84
N PRO A 95 -30.73 10.28 -16.26
CA PRO A 95 -31.17 9.11 -15.50
C PRO A 95 -30.50 9.02 -14.12
N ASP A 96 -31.20 8.42 -13.15
CA ASP A 96 -30.55 8.01 -11.90
C ASP A 96 -29.41 7.02 -12.20
N ASP A 97 -28.41 6.97 -11.31
CA ASP A 97 -27.14 6.26 -11.42
C ASP A 97 -26.16 6.75 -12.49
N ALA A 98 -26.55 7.65 -13.40
CA ALA A 98 -25.63 8.24 -14.37
C ALA A 98 -24.56 9.10 -13.69
N ILE A 99 -23.34 9.07 -14.25
CA ILE A 99 -22.25 9.95 -13.80
C ILE A 99 -22.35 11.29 -14.54
N VAL A 100 -22.30 12.39 -13.80
CA VAL A 100 -22.42 13.75 -14.31
C VAL A 100 -21.22 14.56 -13.90
N ALA A 101 -20.53 15.16 -14.87
CA ALA A 101 -19.46 16.13 -14.63
C ALA A 101 -19.93 17.54 -15.04
N ILE A 102 -19.73 18.53 -14.19
CA ILE A 102 -20.13 19.92 -14.42
C ILE A 102 -18.93 20.83 -14.17
N ALA A 103 -18.71 21.83 -15.02
CA ALA A 103 -17.64 22.81 -14.84
C ALA A 103 -17.97 24.21 -15.41
N VAL A 104 -17.44 25.26 -14.79
CA VAL A 104 -17.62 26.66 -15.22
C VAL A 104 -16.51 27.10 -16.18
N CYS A 105 -16.87 27.50 -17.39
CA CYS A 105 -15.95 28.14 -18.34
C CYS A 105 -16.13 29.67 -18.35
N ASP A 106 -15.03 30.43 -18.25
CA ASP A 106 -14.96 31.88 -18.04
C ASP A 106 -15.75 32.37 -16.82
N SER A 107 -17.07 32.47 -16.92
CA SER A 107 -17.92 32.82 -15.79
C SER A 107 -19.36 32.34 -16.00
N ALA A 108 -19.98 31.83 -14.93
CA ALA A 108 -21.40 31.50 -14.89
C ALA A 108 -22.27 32.67 -14.35
N VAL A 109 -21.64 33.71 -13.80
CA VAL A 109 -22.33 34.86 -13.19
C VAL A 109 -21.72 36.18 -13.66
N THR A 110 -22.51 37.26 -13.70
CA THR A 110 -22.01 38.61 -14.01
C THR A 110 -21.21 39.21 -12.85
N SER A 111 -20.42 40.25 -13.10
CA SER A 111 -19.75 40.99 -12.02
C SER A 111 -20.78 41.54 -11.03
N GLY A 112 -20.62 41.24 -9.74
CA GLY A 112 -21.57 41.59 -8.67
C GLY A 112 -22.90 40.83 -8.71
N GLY A 113 -23.04 39.84 -9.61
CA GLY A 113 -24.21 38.96 -9.70
C GLY A 113 -24.02 37.64 -8.96
N SER A 114 -25.10 36.86 -8.91
CA SER A 114 -25.15 35.51 -8.35
C SER A 114 -25.69 34.51 -9.37
N LEU A 115 -25.64 33.22 -9.07
CA LEU A 115 -26.38 32.19 -9.81
C LEU A 115 -27.90 32.35 -9.59
N SER A 116 -28.70 31.66 -10.40
CA SER A 116 -30.15 31.56 -10.17
C SER A 116 -30.45 30.45 -9.16
N ASN A 117 -31.62 30.52 -8.53
CA ASN A 117 -32.08 29.44 -7.64
C ASN A 117 -32.25 28.12 -8.39
N ASP A 118 -32.58 28.14 -9.69
CA ASP A 118 -32.72 26.93 -10.51
C ASP A 118 -31.39 26.19 -10.67
N VAL A 119 -30.30 26.94 -10.94
CA VAL A 119 -28.95 26.35 -11.02
C VAL A 119 -28.52 25.80 -9.67
N ILE A 120 -28.70 26.60 -8.60
CA ILE A 120 -28.31 26.20 -7.25
C ILE A 120 -29.05 24.92 -6.85
N ALA A 121 -30.37 24.86 -7.04
CA ALA A 121 -31.17 23.69 -6.73
C ALA A 121 -30.79 22.46 -7.56
N ALA A 122 -30.50 22.63 -8.85
CA ALA A 122 -30.07 21.53 -9.72
C ALA A 122 -28.72 20.95 -9.25
N CYS A 123 -27.72 21.79 -8.97
CA CYS A 123 -26.43 21.30 -8.45
C CYS A 123 -26.54 20.70 -7.04
N GLN A 124 -27.37 21.29 -6.15
CA GLN A 124 -27.63 20.75 -4.82
C GLN A 124 -28.32 19.39 -4.86
N SER A 125 -29.21 19.16 -5.85
CA SER A 125 -29.82 17.84 -6.07
C SER A 125 -28.81 16.75 -6.45
N LEU A 126 -27.64 17.16 -6.97
CA LEU A 126 -26.50 16.29 -7.27
C LEU A 126 -25.48 16.26 -6.11
N GLY A 127 -25.79 16.86 -4.96
CA GLY A 127 -24.94 16.86 -3.76
C GLY A 127 -23.94 18.01 -3.64
N SER A 128 -23.99 19.02 -4.50
CA SER A 128 -23.14 20.20 -4.38
C SER A 128 -23.37 20.93 -3.05
N THR A 129 -22.28 21.31 -2.37
CA THR A 129 -22.27 22.15 -1.16
C THR A 129 -21.58 23.50 -1.40
N ASN A 130 -20.87 23.67 -2.52
CA ASN A 130 -20.13 24.90 -2.83
C ASN A 130 -20.74 25.72 -3.96
N ILE A 131 -21.79 25.26 -4.66
CA ILE A 131 -22.39 26.00 -5.80
C ILE A 131 -22.84 27.42 -5.42
N GLU A 132 -23.32 27.63 -4.20
CA GLU A 132 -23.75 28.96 -3.74
C GLU A 132 -22.59 29.97 -3.64
N ASN A 133 -21.35 29.48 -3.52
CA ASN A 133 -20.14 30.28 -3.41
C ASN A 133 -19.56 30.68 -4.78
N VAL A 134 -20.14 30.19 -5.89
CA VAL A 134 -19.66 30.52 -7.24
C VAL A 134 -19.89 32.00 -7.54
N ALA A 135 -18.79 32.73 -7.67
CA ALA A 135 -18.77 34.16 -7.95
C ALA A 135 -18.14 34.47 -9.33
N TYR A 136 -18.11 35.75 -9.68
CA TYR A 136 -17.62 36.21 -10.98
C TYR A 136 -16.20 35.71 -11.27
N ARG A 137 -16.04 34.93 -12.35
CA ARG A 137 -14.77 34.31 -12.77
C ARG A 137 -14.07 33.48 -11.69
N VAL A 138 -14.86 32.89 -10.80
CA VAL A 138 -14.35 31.86 -9.89
C VAL A 138 -14.53 30.51 -10.59
N PRO A 139 -13.45 29.74 -10.82
CA PRO A 139 -13.58 28.42 -11.41
C PRO A 139 -14.28 27.49 -10.43
N TRP A 140 -15.17 26.64 -10.94
CA TRP A 140 -15.88 25.63 -10.16
C TRP A 140 -16.15 24.42 -11.03
N ALA A 141 -15.99 23.22 -10.45
CA ALA A 141 -16.44 21.97 -11.06
C ALA A 141 -16.95 20.99 -10.01
N MET A 142 -17.70 19.99 -10.48
CA MET A 142 -18.13 18.84 -9.70
C MET A 142 -18.27 17.59 -10.57
N VAL A 143 -18.18 16.44 -9.94
CA VAL A 143 -18.56 15.13 -10.49
C VAL A 143 -19.51 14.48 -9.50
N ALA A 144 -20.61 13.90 -9.99
CA ALA A 144 -21.63 13.29 -9.15
C ALA A 144 -22.22 12.04 -9.80
N GLN A 145 -22.72 11.12 -8.97
CA GLN A 145 -23.62 10.06 -9.41
C GLN A 145 -25.06 10.48 -9.08
N LYS A 146 -25.91 10.63 -10.10
CA LYS A 146 -27.29 11.08 -9.89
C LYS A 146 -28.08 10.06 -9.07
N GLY A 147 -28.88 10.52 -8.11
CA GLY A 147 -29.68 9.67 -7.22
C GLY A 147 -28.90 9.11 -6.01
N SER A 148 -27.58 9.26 -5.99
CA SER A 148 -26.71 8.90 -4.87
C SER A 148 -26.20 10.18 -4.19
N SER A 149 -24.95 10.59 -4.43
CA SER A 149 -24.41 11.87 -3.99
C SER A 149 -23.34 12.40 -4.95
N LYS A 150 -22.80 13.59 -4.64
CA LYS A 150 -21.58 14.05 -5.31
C LYS A 150 -20.42 13.09 -5.03
N LEU A 151 -19.58 12.88 -6.04
CA LEU A 151 -18.34 12.14 -5.95
C LEU A 151 -17.15 13.06 -5.70
N ALA A 152 -17.18 14.29 -6.24
CA ALA A 152 -16.17 15.30 -5.98
C ALA A 152 -16.68 16.72 -6.36
N GLU A 153 -16.18 17.77 -5.71
CA GLU A 153 -16.56 19.15 -6.00
C GLU A 153 -15.43 20.11 -5.59
N LYS A 154 -15.18 21.16 -6.39
CA LYS A 154 -14.14 22.14 -6.08
C LYS A 154 -14.47 23.53 -6.59
N ILE A 155 -14.05 24.52 -5.82
CA ILE A 155 -14.14 25.94 -6.14
C ILE A 155 -12.76 26.58 -5.99
N GLY A 156 -12.34 27.39 -6.96
CA GLY A 156 -11.08 28.12 -6.91
C GLY A 156 -11.24 29.51 -6.28
N ILE A 157 -10.26 30.38 -6.52
CA ILE A 157 -10.26 31.75 -6.01
C ILE A 157 -10.24 32.71 -7.20
N HIS A 158 -10.96 33.83 -7.14
CA HIS A 158 -10.87 34.84 -8.19
C HIS A 158 -9.43 35.40 -8.30
N SER A 159 -8.78 35.23 -9.46
CA SER A 159 -7.48 35.84 -9.77
C SER A 159 -7.52 36.56 -11.12
N GLN A 160 -7.03 37.80 -11.16
CA GLN A 160 -6.93 38.59 -12.41
C GLN A 160 -5.57 38.44 -13.11
N THR A 161 -4.59 37.82 -12.45
CA THR A 161 -3.18 37.82 -12.88
C THR A 161 -2.59 36.42 -13.05
N GLU A 162 -3.20 35.38 -12.49
CA GLU A 162 -2.69 34.00 -12.52
C GLU A 162 -3.60 33.04 -13.27
N ARG A 163 -3.01 32.10 -14.01
CA ARG A 163 -3.75 30.96 -14.59
C ARG A 163 -4.01 29.95 -13.48
N GLN A 164 -5.29 29.64 -13.23
CA GLN A 164 -5.66 28.58 -12.30
C GLN A 164 -6.05 27.31 -13.03
N VAL A 165 -5.52 26.19 -12.54
CA VAL A 165 -5.88 24.84 -12.95
C VAL A 165 -6.60 24.18 -11.79
N LEU A 166 -7.90 23.96 -11.94
CA LEU A 166 -8.71 23.33 -10.90
C LEU A 166 -8.88 21.84 -11.24
N LYS A 167 -8.05 20.99 -10.64
CA LYS A 167 -8.14 19.52 -10.78
C LYS A 167 -9.10 18.95 -9.75
N ILE A 168 -10.00 18.07 -10.18
CA ILE A 168 -10.95 17.37 -9.30
C ILE A 168 -10.72 15.88 -9.53
N TYR A 169 -10.69 15.07 -8.49
CA TYR A 169 -10.59 13.61 -8.60
C TYR A 169 -11.83 13.01 -7.98
N ALA A 170 -12.51 12.13 -8.71
CA ALA A 170 -13.61 11.34 -8.18
C ALA A 170 -13.22 9.87 -8.27
N SER A 171 -13.07 9.22 -7.12
CA SER A 171 -12.85 7.78 -6.98
C SER A 171 -13.80 7.24 -5.91
N CYS A 172 -14.25 5.99 -6.05
CA CYS A 172 -15.08 5.32 -5.03
C CYS A 172 -14.20 4.64 -3.98
N VAL A 173 -13.18 5.35 -3.49
CA VAL A 173 -12.19 4.78 -2.57
C VAL A 173 -12.75 4.77 -1.14
N ALA A 174 -12.35 3.77 -0.34
CA ALA A 174 -12.74 3.72 1.07
C ALA A 174 -12.33 5.01 1.82
N GLU A 175 -13.23 5.58 2.64
CA GLU A 175 -13.04 6.89 3.32
C GLU A 175 -11.69 7.05 4.02
N THR A 176 -11.15 5.96 4.56
CA THR A 176 -9.85 5.94 5.24
C THR A 176 -8.69 6.21 4.30
N SER A 177 -8.72 5.66 3.08
CA SER A 177 -7.65 5.82 2.08
C SER A 177 -7.69 7.20 1.44
N ASP A 178 -8.88 7.72 1.13
CA ASP A 178 -9.04 9.06 0.55
C ASP A 178 -8.52 10.16 1.47
N SER A 179 -8.83 10.08 2.77
CA SER A 179 -8.34 11.06 3.76
C SER A 179 -6.81 11.09 3.86
N VAL A 180 -6.16 9.91 3.77
CA VAL A 180 -4.70 9.81 3.83
C VAL A 180 -4.07 10.36 2.55
N ILE A 181 -4.59 10.01 1.38
CA ILE A 181 -4.05 10.50 0.09
C ILE A 181 -4.24 12.01 -0.02
N SER A 182 -5.40 12.53 0.38
CA SER A 182 -5.67 13.98 0.40
C SER A 182 -4.67 14.73 1.28
N SER A 183 -4.22 14.17 2.41
CA SER A 183 -3.18 14.81 3.23
C SER A 183 -1.86 15.00 2.47
N LEU A 184 -1.47 14.07 1.59
CA LEU A 184 -0.31 14.25 0.72
C LEU A 184 -0.55 15.33 -0.33
N GLU A 185 -1.70 15.29 -1.01
CA GLU A 185 -2.08 16.28 -2.03
C GLU A 185 -2.11 17.71 -1.46
N ASN A 186 -2.51 17.88 -0.21
CA ASN A 186 -2.66 19.18 0.44
C ASN A 186 -1.36 19.72 1.05
N GLU A 187 -0.52 18.84 1.61
CA GLU A 187 0.67 19.26 2.35
C GLU A 187 1.94 19.26 1.47
N ALA A 188 2.09 18.32 0.53
CA ALA A 188 3.30 18.18 -0.28
C ALA A 188 3.74 19.45 -1.04
N PRO A 189 2.83 20.28 -1.59
CA PRO A 189 3.21 21.54 -2.27
C PRO A 189 3.88 22.57 -1.35
N TYR A 190 3.73 22.43 -0.03
CA TYR A 190 4.21 23.41 0.96
C TYR A 190 5.30 22.86 1.89
N LEU A 191 5.60 21.56 1.82
CA LEU A 191 6.63 20.91 2.63
C LEU A 191 7.99 20.99 1.92
N THR A 192 8.92 21.74 2.47
CA THR A 192 10.31 21.77 1.99
C THR A 192 11.07 20.52 2.43
N VAL A 193 11.74 19.87 1.48
CA VAL A 193 12.56 18.66 1.68
C VAL A 193 13.92 18.82 0.99
N SER A 194 14.93 18.10 1.48
CA SER A 194 16.19 17.93 0.77
C SER A 194 16.08 16.72 -0.15
N TYR A 195 16.29 16.91 -1.45
CA TYR A 195 16.30 15.84 -2.46
C TYR A 195 17.44 16.08 -3.43
N ASP A 196 18.34 15.10 -3.58
CA ASP A 196 19.53 15.17 -4.44
C ASP A 196 20.37 16.46 -4.19
N GLY A 197 20.53 16.82 -2.92
CA GLY A 197 21.29 17.99 -2.48
C GLY A 197 20.63 19.35 -2.74
N LYS A 198 19.36 19.39 -3.16
CA LYS A 198 18.57 20.61 -3.37
C LYS A 198 17.45 20.72 -2.35
N GLU A 199 17.12 21.95 -1.94
CA GLU A 199 15.87 22.23 -1.23
C GLU A 199 14.75 22.46 -2.24
N VAL A 200 13.75 21.58 -2.22
CA VAL A 200 12.58 21.60 -3.09
C VAL A 200 11.32 21.30 -2.27
N THR A 201 10.15 21.49 -2.83
CA THR A 201 8.91 20.97 -2.22
C THR A 201 8.84 19.45 -2.32
N LEU A 202 8.07 18.80 -1.43
CA LEU A 202 7.84 17.36 -1.50
C LEU A 202 7.13 16.96 -2.81
N GLU A 203 6.25 17.81 -3.32
CA GLU A 203 5.62 17.66 -4.64
C GLU A 203 6.67 17.60 -5.78
N GLU A 204 7.60 18.55 -5.80
CA GLU A 204 8.68 18.60 -6.78
C GLU A 204 9.59 17.36 -6.67
N ALA A 205 9.98 16.98 -5.45
CA ALA A 205 10.77 15.78 -5.20
C ALA A 205 10.05 14.52 -5.72
N LEU A 206 8.77 14.33 -5.37
CA LEU A 206 7.97 13.19 -5.83
C LEU A 206 7.85 13.16 -7.35
N THR A 207 7.63 14.31 -7.98
CA THR A 207 7.59 14.44 -9.43
C THR A 207 8.92 14.00 -10.07
N GLU A 208 10.05 14.48 -9.56
CA GLU A 208 11.38 14.07 -10.05
C GLU A 208 11.63 12.57 -9.84
N SER A 209 11.20 12.01 -8.71
CA SER A 209 11.34 10.59 -8.38
C SER A 209 10.56 9.69 -9.33
N VAL A 210 9.26 9.95 -9.55
CA VAL A 210 8.45 9.10 -10.44
C VAL A 210 8.90 9.19 -11.90
N GLN A 211 9.37 10.35 -12.34
CA GLN A 211 9.97 10.52 -13.67
C GLN A 211 11.29 9.76 -13.81
N ALA A 212 12.14 9.78 -12.78
CA ALA A 212 13.38 9.00 -12.75
C ALA A 212 13.10 7.49 -12.75
N ALA A 213 12.13 7.04 -11.96
CA ALA A 213 11.70 5.64 -11.89
C ALA A 213 11.21 5.17 -13.26
N GLN A 214 10.25 5.88 -13.87
CA GLN A 214 9.74 5.52 -15.19
C GLN A 214 10.85 5.45 -16.25
N LYS A 215 11.77 6.43 -16.25
CA LYS A 215 12.88 6.48 -17.20
C LYS A 215 13.83 5.30 -17.04
N SER A 216 14.16 4.95 -15.79
CA SER A 216 15.02 3.81 -15.45
C SER A 216 14.36 2.49 -15.86
N ALA A 217 13.10 2.29 -15.48
CA ALA A 217 12.35 1.09 -15.81
C ALA A 217 12.16 0.90 -17.32
N ALA A 218 11.88 1.97 -18.07
CA ALA A 218 11.74 1.90 -19.52
C ALA A 218 13.03 1.48 -20.26
N GLN A 219 14.19 1.60 -19.60
CA GLN A 219 15.49 1.23 -20.17
C GLN A 219 15.95 -0.16 -19.73
N SER A 220 15.67 -0.52 -18.48
CA SER A 220 16.32 -1.65 -17.82
C SER A 220 15.38 -2.77 -17.42
N LEU A 221 14.09 -2.50 -17.24
CA LEU A 221 13.12 -3.52 -16.85
C LEU A 221 12.76 -4.39 -18.06
N ASP A 222 12.47 -5.66 -17.81
CA ASP A 222 11.92 -6.56 -18.81
C ASP A 222 10.68 -5.95 -19.47
N ALA A 223 10.56 -6.13 -20.79
CA ALA A 223 9.55 -5.44 -21.58
C ALA A 223 8.12 -5.90 -21.25
N ASP A 224 7.93 -7.19 -20.93
CA ASP A 224 6.63 -7.71 -20.53
C ASP A 224 6.28 -7.23 -19.13
N LEU A 225 7.24 -7.24 -18.19
CA LEU A 225 7.06 -6.70 -16.84
C LEU A 225 6.72 -5.21 -16.85
N TYR A 226 7.47 -4.39 -17.59
CA TYR A 226 7.21 -2.96 -17.77
C TYR A 226 5.79 -2.70 -18.26
N LYS A 227 5.33 -3.50 -19.23
CA LYS A 227 3.98 -3.42 -19.79
C LYS A 227 2.91 -3.90 -18.81
N GLY A 228 3.13 -4.98 -18.08
CA GLY A 228 2.20 -5.52 -17.07
C GLY A 228 1.98 -4.54 -15.90
N LEU A 229 3.00 -3.75 -15.58
CA LEU A 229 2.94 -2.73 -14.53
C LEU A 229 2.32 -1.40 -14.97
N ALA A 230 2.11 -1.17 -16.27
CA ALA A 230 1.57 0.08 -16.81
C ALA A 230 0.11 0.37 -16.37
N LYS A 231 -0.57 -0.61 -15.77
CA LYS A 231 -1.93 -0.48 -15.25
C LYS A 231 -2.00 -0.90 -13.79
N VAL A 232 -2.84 -0.24 -13.00
CA VAL A 232 -3.23 -0.66 -11.64
C VAL A 232 -4.74 -0.88 -11.66
N ASN A 233 -5.22 -2.03 -11.17
CA ASN A 233 -6.64 -2.42 -11.26
C ASN A 233 -7.25 -2.31 -12.67
N GLY A 234 -6.45 -2.53 -13.72
CA GLY A 234 -6.88 -2.45 -15.12
C GLY A 234 -6.85 -1.04 -15.72
N LEU A 235 -6.53 -0.02 -14.92
CA LEU A 235 -6.55 1.39 -15.29
C LEU A 235 -5.15 1.94 -15.58
N PRO A 236 -4.96 2.74 -16.64
CA PRO A 236 -3.64 3.26 -17.00
C PRO A 236 -3.18 4.41 -16.11
N VAL A 237 -2.28 4.12 -15.18
CA VAL A 237 -1.46 5.10 -14.44
C VAL A 237 -0.22 4.46 -13.84
N GLY A 238 0.13 3.24 -14.27
CA GLY A 238 1.18 2.45 -13.62
C GLY A 238 2.52 3.16 -13.56
N TRP A 239 2.86 3.94 -14.57
CA TRP A 239 4.10 4.73 -14.61
C TRP A 239 3.78 6.23 -14.55
N PRO A 240 3.54 6.80 -13.35
CA PRO A 240 3.20 8.21 -13.21
C PRO A 240 4.35 9.12 -13.64
N LEU A 241 4.02 10.26 -14.28
CA LEU A 241 5.01 11.23 -14.80
C LEU A 241 4.90 12.61 -14.14
N SER A 242 3.92 12.78 -13.25
CA SER A 242 3.66 14.00 -12.49
C SER A 242 3.21 13.64 -11.08
N PHE A 243 3.27 14.60 -10.15
CA PHE A 243 2.68 14.44 -8.81
C PHE A 243 1.21 14.06 -8.89
N GLU A 244 0.47 14.62 -9.84
CA GLU A 244 -0.95 14.32 -10.00
C GLU A 244 -1.21 12.91 -10.53
N ASP A 245 -0.39 12.42 -11.46
CA ASP A 245 -0.45 11.02 -11.87
C ASP A 245 -0.12 10.10 -10.69
N TYR A 246 0.81 10.51 -9.82
CA TYR A 246 1.16 9.76 -8.62
C TYR A 246 0.01 9.71 -7.60
N ILE A 247 -0.73 10.81 -7.40
CA ILE A 247 -1.95 10.80 -6.58
C ILE A 247 -2.98 9.80 -7.13
N VAL A 248 -3.17 9.78 -8.46
CA VAL A 248 -4.08 8.83 -9.12
C VAL A 248 -3.58 7.39 -8.97
N TYR A 249 -2.28 7.16 -9.11
CA TYR A 249 -1.66 5.86 -8.85
C TYR A 249 -1.96 5.37 -7.43
N LEU A 250 -1.77 6.24 -6.43
CA LEU A 250 -2.05 5.92 -5.02
C LEU A 250 -3.53 5.59 -4.80
N GLN A 251 -4.46 6.34 -5.40
CA GLN A 251 -5.88 6.06 -5.29
C GLN A 251 -6.23 4.67 -5.83
N GLN A 252 -5.70 4.33 -7.01
CA GLN A 252 -5.95 3.01 -7.60
C GLN A 252 -5.28 1.88 -6.82
N PHE A 253 -4.05 2.12 -6.33
CA PHE A 253 -3.30 1.11 -5.59
C PHE A 253 -3.86 0.86 -4.19
N ALA A 254 -4.50 1.86 -3.56
CA ALA A 254 -5.14 1.71 -2.25
C ALA A 254 -6.33 0.74 -2.25
N GLU A 255 -6.78 0.30 -3.42
CA GLU A 255 -7.81 -0.73 -3.61
C GLU A 255 -7.30 -1.92 -4.42
N TYR A 256 -5.98 -2.05 -4.59
CA TYR A 256 -5.41 -3.21 -5.26
C TYR A 256 -5.72 -4.46 -4.43
N ILE A 257 -6.38 -5.43 -5.06
CA ILE A 257 -6.62 -6.75 -4.50
C ILE A 257 -5.48 -7.66 -4.95
N PRO A 258 -4.67 -8.18 -4.01
CA PRO A 258 -3.58 -9.07 -4.38
C PRO A 258 -4.10 -10.34 -5.06
N LYS A 259 -3.45 -10.72 -6.16
CA LYS A 259 -3.83 -11.85 -6.99
C LYS A 259 -2.66 -12.29 -7.85
N GLN A 260 -2.81 -13.45 -8.49
CA GLN A 260 -1.90 -13.91 -9.53
C GLN A 260 -2.64 -14.02 -10.87
N SER A 261 -2.26 -13.21 -11.85
CA SER A 261 -2.82 -13.25 -13.20
C SER A 261 -1.96 -14.07 -14.18
N ASP A 262 -2.50 -14.24 -15.38
CA ASP A 262 -1.90 -14.95 -16.52
C ASP A 262 -1.29 -13.98 -17.54
N ASP A 263 -1.02 -12.74 -17.14
CA ASP A 263 -0.28 -11.79 -17.98
C ASP A 263 1.15 -12.29 -18.19
N ALA A 264 1.70 -12.05 -19.38
CA ALA A 264 3.04 -12.48 -19.76
C ALA A 264 4.10 -11.97 -18.77
N ALA A 265 3.88 -10.81 -18.15
CA ALA A 265 4.73 -10.24 -17.10
C ALA A 265 5.03 -11.20 -15.95
N TRP A 266 4.09 -12.09 -15.59
CA TRP A 266 4.18 -12.91 -14.37
C TRP A 266 4.10 -14.42 -14.62
N VAL A 267 3.96 -14.84 -15.88
CA VAL A 267 3.90 -16.25 -16.29
C VAL A 267 5.31 -16.86 -16.49
N LYS A 268 6.35 -16.03 -16.54
CA LYS A 268 7.77 -16.43 -16.56
C LYS A 268 8.59 -15.53 -15.64
N PRO A 269 8.48 -15.69 -14.32
CA PRO A 269 9.27 -14.89 -13.39
C PRO A 269 10.77 -15.15 -13.60
N GLY A 270 11.60 -14.11 -13.50
CA GLY A 270 13.07 -14.28 -13.46
C GLY A 270 13.57 -14.83 -12.11
N THR A 271 12.64 -15.09 -11.20
CA THR A 271 12.77 -15.82 -9.93
C THR A 271 11.96 -17.13 -10.03
N GLU A 272 12.22 -18.11 -9.17
CA GLU A 272 11.51 -19.41 -9.21
C GLU A 272 10.09 -19.34 -8.59
N GLU A 273 9.54 -18.13 -8.41
CA GLU A 273 8.31 -17.87 -7.68
C GLU A 273 7.36 -16.99 -8.50
N TYR A 274 6.05 -17.30 -8.54
CA TYR A 274 5.07 -16.48 -9.30
C TYR A 274 4.87 -15.11 -8.65
N GLN A 275 5.06 -14.05 -9.45
CA GLN A 275 5.69 -12.82 -8.97
C GLN A 275 4.78 -11.57 -8.99
N GLU A 276 3.48 -11.67 -9.35
CA GLU A 276 2.65 -10.44 -9.53
C GLU A 276 2.58 -9.61 -8.25
N ILE A 277 2.36 -10.25 -7.10
CA ILE A 277 2.29 -9.56 -5.81
C ILE A 277 3.61 -8.89 -5.47
N TYR A 278 4.71 -9.63 -5.61
CA TYR A 278 6.05 -9.12 -5.32
C TYR A 278 6.36 -7.92 -6.22
N ASP A 279 6.15 -8.03 -7.53
CA ASP A 279 6.43 -6.96 -8.49
C ASP A 279 5.56 -5.73 -8.25
N ARG A 280 4.31 -5.90 -7.82
CA ARG A 280 3.41 -4.79 -7.48
C ARG A 280 3.89 -4.03 -6.24
N LEU A 281 4.37 -4.74 -5.22
CA LEU A 281 4.95 -4.13 -4.02
C LEU A 281 6.28 -3.43 -4.35
N CYS A 282 7.15 -4.09 -5.12
CA CYS A 282 8.40 -3.52 -5.61
C CYS A 282 8.14 -2.27 -6.45
N HIS A 283 7.17 -2.31 -7.37
CA HIS A 283 6.81 -1.16 -8.19
C HIS A 283 6.41 0.05 -7.36
N PHE A 284 5.55 -0.12 -6.35
CA PHE A 284 5.16 0.98 -5.46
C PHE A 284 6.38 1.68 -4.85
N TYR A 285 7.30 0.90 -4.28
CA TYR A 285 8.47 1.46 -3.61
C TYR A 285 9.51 1.99 -4.59
N PHE A 286 9.67 1.34 -5.74
CA PHE A 286 10.55 1.81 -6.80
C PHE A 286 10.19 3.24 -7.22
N LEU A 287 8.91 3.60 -7.30
CA LEU A 287 8.48 4.98 -7.63
C LEU A 287 8.99 6.06 -6.66
N VAL A 288 9.28 5.70 -5.40
CA VAL A 288 9.72 6.64 -4.33
C VAL A 288 11.12 6.33 -3.81
N ASN A 289 11.78 5.33 -4.39
CA ASN A 289 13.12 4.85 -4.04
C ASN A 289 14.19 5.27 -5.06
N GLN A 290 14.00 6.41 -5.72
CA GLN A 290 15.00 6.92 -6.66
C GLN A 290 16.01 7.84 -5.96
N THR A 291 17.23 7.89 -6.51
CA THR A 291 18.40 8.67 -6.03
C THR A 291 19.04 8.13 -4.74
N ASP A 292 20.20 8.68 -4.38
CA ASP A 292 20.90 8.35 -3.12
C ASP A 292 20.17 8.89 -1.87
N THR A 293 19.18 9.78 -2.05
CA THR A 293 18.31 10.29 -0.98
C THR A 293 16.84 9.95 -1.25
N PRO A 294 16.43 8.68 -1.12
CA PRO A 294 15.05 8.26 -1.36
C PRO A 294 14.01 9.09 -0.60
N ILE A 295 12.88 9.38 -1.23
CA ILE A 295 11.81 10.18 -0.62
C ILE A 295 11.19 9.45 0.56
N GLN A 296 11.15 8.12 0.53
CA GLN A 296 10.74 7.28 1.66
C GLN A 296 11.57 7.50 2.94
N ASN A 297 12.77 8.10 2.86
CA ASN A 297 13.57 8.48 4.02
C ASN A 297 13.18 9.84 4.62
N ASN A 298 12.36 10.64 3.93
CA ASN A 298 11.84 11.89 4.48
C ASN A 298 10.93 11.61 5.69
N ALA A 299 11.13 12.32 6.79
CA ALA A 299 10.43 12.04 8.05
C ALA A 299 8.91 12.23 7.97
N TRP A 300 8.42 13.21 7.20
CA TRP A 300 6.98 13.41 7.01
C TRP A 300 6.43 12.32 6.10
N PHE A 301 7.08 12.07 4.96
CA PHE A 301 6.61 11.09 3.97
C PHE A 301 6.67 9.66 4.51
N SER A 302 7.69 9.30 5.29
CA SER A 302 7.79 8.01 5.98
C SER A 302 6.62 7.75 6.93
N LYS A 303 6.19 8.77 7.69
CA LYS A 303 4.99 8.68 8.54
C LYS A 303 3.71 8.60 7.71
N TRP A 304 3.66 9.31 6.59
CA TRP A 304 2.53 9.24 5.66
C TRP A 304 2.42 7.83 5.05
N LEU A 305 3.52 7.20 4.65
CA LEU A 305 3.55 5.83 4.14
C LEU A 305 2.97 4.82 5.15
N VAL A 306 3.26 4.98 6.45
CA VAL A 306 2.65 4.14 7.50
C VAL A 306 1.13 4.32 7.52
N LYS A 307 0.62 5.56 7.43
CA LYS A 307 -0.83 5.82 7.35
C LYS A 307 -1.44 5.19 6.09
N TYR A 308 -0.74 5.30 4.96
CA TYR A 308 -1.20 4.74 3.68
C TYR A 308 -1.27 3.21 3.74
N ALA A 309 -0.24 2.55 4.28
CA ALA A 309 -0.23 1.10 4.51
C ALA A 309 -1.41 0.65 5.40
N ASN A 310 -1.68 1.39 6.49
CA ASN A 310 -2.83 1.12 7.36
C ASN A 310 -4.19 1.29 6.65
N ALA A 311 -4.30 2.28 5.76
CA ALA A 311 -5.52 2.53 5.01
C ALA A 311 -5.78 1.41 3.98
N TRP A 312 -4.75 0.99 3.24
CA TRP A 312 -4.86 -0.18 2.35
C TRP A 312 -5.15 -1.46 3.13
N GLY A 313 -4.47 -1.69 4.25
CA GLY A 313 -4.75 -2.82 5.14
C GLY A 313 -6.19 -2.84 5.66
N SER A 314 -6.80 -1.66 5.86
CA SER A 314 -8.22 -1.53 6.24
C SER A 314 -9.15 -1.93 5.09
N PHE A 315 -8.83 -1.55 3.85
CA PHE A 315 -9.54 -2.05 2.66
C PHE A 315 -9.45 -3.58 2.56
N LEU A 316 -8.26 -4.17 2.80
CA LEU A 316 -8.06 -5.61 2.79
C LEU A 316 -8.83 -6.36 3.90
N ASN A 317 -9.39 -5.64 4.88
CA ASN A 317 -10.32 -6.17 5.89
C ASN A 317 -11.81 -6.04 5.50
N THR A 318 -12.13 -5.60 4.29
CA THR A 318 -13.51 -5.53 3.79
C THR A 318 -13.85 -6.75 2.93
N THR A 319 -15.14 -7.00 2.72
CA THR A 319 -15.58 -8.07 1.80
C THR A 319 -15.34 -7.74 0.33
N ALA A 320 -15.04 -6.49 -0.01
CA ALA A 320 -14.69 -6.10 -1.37
C ALA A 320 -13.29 -6.60 -1.77
N SER A 321 -12.43 -6.93 -0.80
CA SER A 321 -11.05 -7.34 -1.06
C SER A 321 -10.88 -8.82 -1.41
N PHE A 322 -11.95 -9.63 -1.38
CA PHE A 322 -11.83 -11.06 -1.60
C PHE A 322 -13.04 -11.64 -2.33
N SER A 323 -12.76 -12.50 -3.30
CA SER A 323 -13.79 -13.16 -4.10
C SER A 323 -13.37 -14.60 -4.44
N ALA A 324 -14.30 -15.35 -5.02
CA ALA A 324 -14.00 -16.70 -5.52
C ALA A 324 -12.95 -16.66 -6.64
N GLU A 325 -12.98 -15.63 -7.49
CA GLU A 325 -11.98 -15.39 -8.53
C GLU A 325 -10.59 -15.12 -7.93
N THR A 326 -10.51 -14.32 -6.87
CA THR A 326 -9.25 -14.10 -6.15
C THR A 326 -8.70 -15.42 -5.62
N LEU A 327 -9.51 -16.20 -4.91
CA LEU A 327 -9.09 -17.52 -4.40
C LEU A 327 -8.63 -18.45 -5.53
N GLN A 328 -9.37 -18.52 -6.63
CA GLN A 328 -9.05 -19.39 -7.75
C GLN A 328 -7.73 -18.96 -8.42
N SER A 329 -7.43 -17.66 -8.47
CA SER A 329 -6.16 -17.15 -8.99
C SER A 329 -4.94 -17.72 -8.25
N PHE A 330 -5.00 -17.81 -6.91
CA PHE A 330 -3.92 -18.42 -6.13
C PHE A 330 -3.84 -19.93 -6.34
N ARG A 331 -4.98 -20.63 -6.34
CA ARG A 331 -5.01 -22.09 -6.50
C ARG A 331 -4.48 -22.54 -7.86
N ASP A 332 -4.82 -21.83 -8.92
CA ASP A 332 -4.45 -22.22 -10.29
C ASP A 332 -3.05 -21.72 -10.70
N ARG A 333 -2.62 -20.57 -10.17
CA ARG A 333 -1.48 -19.83 -10.72
C ARG A 333 -0.39 -19.51 -9.71
N ALA A 334 -0.60 -19.75 -8.42
CA ALA A 334 0.40 -19.56 -7.37
C ALA A 334 0.42 -20.74 -6.38
N PRO A 335 0.73 -21.97 -6.84
CA PRO A 335 0.65 -23.19 -6.02
C PRO A 335 1.55 -23.18 -4.77
N GLU A 336 2.59 -22.33 -4.73
CA GLU A 336 3.51 -22.10 -3.61
C GLU A 336 2.80 -21.52 -2.39
N TYR A 337 1.65 -20.84 -2.59
CA TYR A 337 0.78 -20.44 -1.48
C TYR A 337 0.18 -21.65 -0.76
N ARG A 338 0.23 -22.85 -1.35
CA ARG A 338 -0.26 -24.11 -0.74
C ARG A 338 -1.64 -23.94 -0.11
N VAL A 339 -2.56 -23.28 -0.83
CA VAL A 339 -3.88 -22.93 -0.30
C VAL A 339 -4.62 -24.17 0.22
N GLU A 340 -4.41 -25.32 -0.41
CA GLU A 340 -5.00 -26.61 -0.01
C GLU A 340 -4.62 -27.07 1.40
N ASP A 341 -3.48 -26.62 1.96
CA ASP A 341 -3.11 -26.89 3.35
C ASP A 341 -4.12 -26.27 4.33
N SER A 342 -4.95 -25.33 3.89
CA SER A 342 -6.00 -24.67 4.68
C SER A 342 -7.43 -24.97 4.19
N MET A 343 -7.61 -26.05 3.41
CA MET A 343 -8.89 -26.42 2.81
C MET A 343 -9.33 -27.81 3.28
N ILE A 344 -10.63 -28.00 3.48
CA ILE A 344 -11.27 -29.30 3.79
C ILE A 344 -12.40 -29.49 2.77
N ASP A 345 -12.35 -30.58 2.01
CA ASP A 345 -13.33 -30.89 0.95
C ASP A 345 -13.56 -29.74 -0.05
N GLY A 346 -12.49 -29.03 -0.41
CA GLY A 346 -12.52 -27.92 -1.35
C GLY A 346 -13.11 -26.62 -0.80
N ARG A 347 -13.25 -26.49 0.53
CA ARG A 347 -13.69 -25.27 1.23
C ARG A 347 -12.66 -24.84 2.27
N PRO A 348 -12.55 -23.54 2.59
CA PRO A 348 -11.68 -23.09 3.67
C PRO A 348 -12.01 -23.82 4.97
N ASN A 349 -10.98 -24.15 5.75
CA ASN A 349 -11.11 -24.80 7.05
C ASN A 349 -11.74 -23.89 8.14
N ASN A 350 -11.94 -22.61 7.83
CA ASN A 350 -12.68 -21.67 8.64
C ASN A 350 -14.21 -21.85 8.42
N PRO A 351 -15.04 -22.00 9.47
CA PRO A 351 -16.49 -22.17 9.33
C PRO A 351 -17.21 -21.08 8.53
N SER A 352 -16.73 -19.83 8.56
CA SER A 352 -17.31 -18.73 7.77
C SER A 352 -16.75 -18.65 6.34
N GLY A 353 -15.78 -19.49 6.00
CA GLY A 353 -14.88 -19.24 4.88
C GLY A 353 -13.96 -18.04 5.15
N TRP A 354 -13.23 -17.62 4.12
CA TRP A 354 -12.54 -16.32 4.10
C TRP A 354 -13.42 -15.30 3.40
N LEU A 355 -13.79 -14.25 4.12
CA LEU A 355 -14.62 -13.15 3.62
C LEU A 355 -13.78 -11.95 3.14
N THR A 356 -12.52 -11.87 3.56
CA THR A 356 -11.62 -10.74 3.27
C THR A 356 -10.25 -11.28 2.88
N PHE A 357 -9.47 -10.46 2.18
CA PHE A 357 -8.13 -10.88 1.74
C PHE A 357 -7.24 -11.19 2.93
N ASN A 358 -7.30 -10.36 3.98
CA ASN A 358 -6.53 -10.57 5.20
C ASN A 358 -6.89 -11.86 5.93
N GLN A 359 -8.14 -12.33 5.88
CA GLN A 359 -8.52 -13.65 6.42
C GLN A 359 -7.92 -14.81 5.62
N PHE A 360 -7.86 -14.68 4.30
CA PHE A 360 -7.19 -15.66 3.43
C PHE A 360 -5.66 -15.66 3.62
N PHE A 361 -5.07 -14.47 3.74
CA PHE A 361 -3.63 -14.34 3.92
C PHE A 361 -3.16 -14.92 5.26
N ALA A 362 -3.84 -14.54 6.34
CA ALA A 362 -3.61 -15.06 7.69
C ALA A 362 -4.42 -16.36 7.97
N ARG A 363 -4.65 -17.18 6.94
CA ARG A 363 -5.35 -18.48 7.05
C ARG A 363 -4.63 -19.40 8.03
N GLU A 364 -5.39 -20.28 8.67
CA GLU A 364 -4.86 -21.35 9.52
C GLU A 364 -4.59 -22.60 8.69
N LEU A 365 -3.58 -23.38 9.05
CA LEU A 365 -3.36 -24.68 8.43
C LEU A 365 -4.32 -25.73 9.00
N ASN A 366 -4.59 -26.77 8.23
CA ASN A 366 -5.28 -27.94 8.73
C ASN A 366 -4.46 -28.62 9.84
N PRO A 367 -5.12 -29.13 10.90
CA PRO A 367 -4.42 -29.79 12.00
C PRO A 367 -3.53 -30.95 11.53
N GLY A 368 -2.32 -31.01 12.08
CA GLY A 368 -1.38 -32.12 11.84
C GLY A 368 -0.45 -31.98 10.63
N LEU A 369 -0.58 -30.92 9.82
CA LEU A 369 0.29 -30.68 8.67
C LEU A 369 1.73 -30.22 9.04
N ARG A 370 1.95 -29.83 10.29
CA ARG A 370 3.22 -29.32 10.81
C ARG A 370 3.54 -29.95 12.16
N PRO A 371 4.04 -31.20 12.18
CA PRO A 371 4.44 -31.86 13.41
C PRO A 371 5.59 -31.13 14.09
N ILE A 372 5.46 -30.85 15.39
CA ILE A 372 6.50 -30.16 16.17
C ILE A 372 7.64 -31.14 16.48
N ALA A 373 8.86 -30.81 16.07
CA ALA A 373 10.03 -31.59 16.38
C ALA A 373 10.39 -31.47 17.88
N SER A 374 10.63 -32.62 18.51
CA SER A 374 11.05 -32.71 19.93
C SER A 374 10.21 -31.81 20.86
N PRO A 375 8.88 -32.01 20.95
CA PRO A 375 7.98 -31.08 21.66
C PRO A 375 8.23 -31.00 23.17
N SER A 376 8.95 -31.96 23.74
CA SER A 376 9.27 -32.05 25.17
C SER A 376 10.76 -31.80 25.47
N ASP A 377 11.47 -31.13 24.59
CA ASP A 377 12.92 -30.88 24.74
C ASP A 377 13.30 -29.50 24.16
N ASN A 378 13.63 -28.55 25.03
CA ASN A 378 13.98 -27.18 24.65
C ASN A 378 15.36 -27.04 24.00
N THR A 379 16.23 -28.06 24.03
CA THR A 379 17.53 -27.97 23.32
C THR A 379 17.37 -28.05 21.81
N ALA A 380 16.30 -28.69 21.33
CA ALA A 380 15.94 -28.77 19.93
C ALA A 380 14.96 -27.64 19.55
N VAL A 381 15.49 -26.48 19.20
CA VAL A 381 14.70 -25.28 18.84
C VAL A 381 14.08 -25.46 17.45
N THR A 382 12.80 -25.13 17.32
CA THR A 382 12.06 -25.25 16.06
C THR A 382 11.94 -23.95 15.28
N SER A 383 11.73 -24.04 13.97
CA SER A 383 11.39 -22.87 13.15
C SER A 383 10.12 -22.22 13.68
N PRO A 384 10.10 -20.89 13.88
CA PRO A 384 8.93 -20.19 14.39
C PRO A 384 7.90 -19.90 13.30
N ALA A 385 8.21 -20.10 12.02
CA ALA A 385 7.30 -19.86 10.90
C ALA A 385 7.64 -20.76 9.71
N ASP A 386 6.77 -20.79 8.71
CA ASP A 386 7.15 -21.26 7.37
C ASP A 386 7.96 -20.14 6.70
N CYS A 387 9.25 -20.36 6.43
CA CYS A 387 10.18 -19.31 6.04
C CYS A 387 11.43 -19.85 5.33
N THR A 388 12.11 -19.00 4.58
CA THR A 388 13.40 -19.30 3.97
C THR A 388 14.54 -18.88 4.89
N TYR A 389 15.44 -19.81 5.22
CA TYR A 389 16.63 -19.50 6.02
C TYR A 389 17.54 -18.53 5.26
N ARG A 390 17.95 -17.43 5.92
CA ARG A 390 18.85 -16.43 5.33
C ARG A 390 20.26 -16.60 5.86
N ASN A 391 20.45 -16.43 7.17
CA ASN A 391 21.76 -16.52 7.79
C ASN A 391 21.66 -16.61 9.33
N HIS A 392 22.80 -16.80 9.98
CA HIS A 392 22.96 -16.56 11.40
C HIS A 392 24.26 -15.80 11.67
N PHE A 393 24.25 -15.00 12.73
CA PHE A 393 25.36 -14.13 13.09
C PHE A 393 25.65 -14.21 14.59
N GLN A 394 26.91 -14.00 14.96
CA GLN A 394 27.28 -13.78 16.35
C GLN A 394 26.94 -12.35 16.74
N ILE A 395 26.32 -12.20 17.91
CA ILE A 395 26.08 -10.91 18.56
C ILE A 395 27.34 -10.59 19.37
N ASP A 396 27.88 -9.38 19.25
CA ASP A 396 29.05 -8.97 20.02
C ASP A 396 28.69 -8.64 21.49
N GLU A 397 29.71 -8.38 22.31
CA GLU A 397 29.54 -8.06 23.74
C GLU A 397 28.83 -6.71 23.97
N ASN A 398 28.69 -5.86 22.94
CA ASN A 398 27.97 -4.59 22.99
C ASN A 398 26.57 -4.70 22.35
N SER A 399 26.05 -5.92 22.24
CA SER A 399 24.73 -6.22 21.66
C SER A 399 24.62 -5.76 20.20
N LYS A 400 25.70 -5.87 19.43
CA LYS A 400 25.72 -5.51 18.01
C LYS A 400 25.89 -6.71 17.09
N VAL A 401 25.24 -6.66 15.93
CA VAL A 401 25.36 -7.66 14.86
C VAL A 401 25.85 -6.98 13.59
N VAL A 402 26.93 -7.50 12.99
CA VAL A 402 27.41 -7.01 11.70
C VAL A 402 26.86 -7.90 10.59
N ILE A 403 25.88 -7.39 9.85
CA ILE A 403 25.25 -8.12 8.74
C ILE A 403 25.90 -7.69 7.42
N LYS A 404 26.39 -8.68 6.66
CA LYS A 404 27.04 -8.52 5.35
C LYS A 404 28.22 -7.53 5.34
N GLY A 405 28.89 -7.38 6.50
CA GLY A 405 30.17 -6.67 6.63
C GLY A 405 30.12 -5.14 6.57
N THR A 406 28.95 -4.55 6.36
CA THR A 406 28.81 -3.10 6.14
C THR A 406 27.97 -2.40 7.20
N HIS A 407 27.08 -3.10 7.91
CA HIS A 407 26.11 -2.50 8.82
C HIS A 407 26.07 -3.18 10.18
N THR A 408 26.07 -2.35 11.22
CA THR A 408 26.08 -2.75 12.62
C THR A 408 24.70 -2.48 13.23
N TYR A 409 23.95 -3.54 13.50
CA TYR A 409 22.62 -3.48 14.09
C TYR A 409 22.67 -3.61 15.59
N SER A 410 21.81 -2.88 16.30
CA SER A 410 21.69 -2.97 17.75
C SER A 410 20.55 -3.91 18.14
N VAL A 411 20.86 -4.99 18.86
CA VAL A 411 19.84 -5.85 19.47
C VAL A 411 18.96 -5.05 20.43
N GLU A 412 19.53 -4.05 21.11
CA GLU A 412 18.76 -3.12 21.94
C GLU A 412 17.70 -2.35 21.16
N GLN A 413 18.01 -1.89 19.94
CA GLN A 413 17.04 -1.19 19.10
C GLN A 413 16.00 -2.17 18.57
N LEU A 414 16.42 -3.39 18.22
CA LEU A 414 15.54 -4.45 17.77
C LEU A 414 14.49 -4.80 18.84
N LEU A 415 14.93 -4.92 20.09
CA LEU A 415 14.10 -5.25 21.25
C LEU A 415 13.56 -4.02 21.99
N LYS A 416 13.53 -2.84 21.36
CA LYS A 416 13.19 -1.56 21.99
C LYS A 416 12.09 -1.68 23.04
N GLY A 417 12.44 -1.32 24.29
CA GLY A 417 11.54 -1.35 25.44
C GLY A 417 11.51 -2.67 26.22
N SER A 418 12.22 -3.71 25.77
CA SER A 418 12.32 -5.00 26.46
C SER A 418 13.27 -4.92 27.64
N LYS A 419 12.91 -5.60 28.74
CA LYS A 419 13.82 -5.80 29.88
C LYS A 419 15.00 -6.74 29.57
N TYR A 420 14.95 -7.46 28.45
CA TYR A 420 15.97 -8.42 28.00
C TYR A 420 16.89 -7.86 26.90
N GLN A 421 16.83 -6.57 26.62
CA GLN A 421 17.63 -5.94 25.54
C GLN A 421 19.14 -6.19 25.64
N ASP A 422 19.68 -6.40 26.85
CA ASP A 422 21.09 -6.68 27.10
C ASP A 422 21.39 -8.18 27.30
N THR A 423 20.36 -9.03 27.40
CA THR A 423 20.47 -10.46 27.70
C THR A 423 21.16 -11.24 26.59
N PHE A 424 21.08 -10.76 25.35
CA PHE A 424 21.60 -11.45 24.16
C PHE A 424 23.02 -11.02 23.76
N ALA A 425 23.68 -10.17 24.56
CA ALA A 425 25.07 -9.80 24.32
C ALA A 425 25.98 -11.04 24.26
N GLY A 426 26.81 -11.16 23.22
CA GLY A 426 27.65 -12.34 22.99
C GLY A 426 26.89 -13.59 22.53
N GLY A 427 25.60 -13.48 22.24
CA GLY A 427 24.72 -14.57 21.83
C GLY A 427 24.66 -14.81 20.32
N VAL A 428 23.60 -15.47 19.86
CA VAL A 428 23.39 -15.79 18.44
C VAL A 428 22.12 -15.14 17.92
N PHE A 429 22.22 -14.57 16.73
CA PHE A 429 21.14 -14.01 15.94
C PHE A 429 20.86 -14.96 14.76
N PHE A 430 19.62 -15.41 14.61
CA PHE A 430 19.19 -16.31 13.54
C PHE A 430 18.09 -15.64 12.72
N HIS A 431 18.24 -15.60 11.39
CA HIS A 431 17.40 -14.81 10.49
C HIS A 431 16.79 -15.65 9.39
N CYS A 432 15.48 -15.50 9.22
CA CYS A 432 14.71 -16.09 8.15
C CYS A 432 13.78 -15.05 7.53
N PHE A 433 13.41 -15.30 6.28
CA PHE A 433 12.53 -14.45 5.49
C PHE A 433 11.25 -15.21 5.13
N LEU A 434 10.11 -14.55 5.20
CA LEU A 434 8.82 -15.07 4.78
C LEU A 434 8.41 -14.36 3.49
N GLY A 435 8.46 -15.08 2.37
CA GLY A 435 7.90 -14.59 1.12
C GLY A 435 6.38 -14.46 1.19
N PRO A 436 5.75 -13.65 0.33
CA PRO A 436 4.28 -13.48 0.32
C PRO A 436 3.49 -14.80 0.25
N TYR A 437 4.06 -15.84 -0.36
CA TYR A 437 3.45 -17.17 -0.47
C TYR A 437 3.50 -18.02 0.81
N SER A 438 4.34 -17.65 1.78
CA SER A 438 4.54 -18.43 3.00
C SER A 438 3.28 -18.47 3.88
N TYR A 439 3.26 -19.36 4.88
CA TYR A 439 2.28 -19.30 5.94
C TYR A 439 2.69 -18.24 6.97
N HIS A 440 1.84 -17.22 7.14
CA HIS A 440 2.17 -15.95 7.82
C HIS A 440 1.77 -15.89 9.30
N ARG A 441 1.64 -17.04 9.97
CA ARG A 441 1.45 -17.09 11.42
C ARG A 441 2.70 -17.67 12.10
N PHE A 442 2.98 -17.19 13.31
CA PHE A 442 4.20 -17.53 14.04
C PHE A 442 3.89 -18.39 15.26
N HIS A 443 4.82 -19.29 15.53
CA HIS A 443 4.73 -20.32 16.55
C HIS A 443 5.95 -20.31 17.47
N THR A 444 5.75 -20.62 18.74
CA THR A 444 6.82 -20.56 19.74
C THR A 444 7.86 -21.67 19.48
N PRO A 445 9.17 -21.35 19.45
CA PRO A 445 10.20 -22.33 19.08
C PRO A 445 10.69 -23.17 20.26
N VAL A 446 10.29 -22.79 21.49
CA VAL A 446 10.59 -23.44 22.77
C VAL A 446 9.38 -23.35 23.69
N SER A 447 9.31 -24.23 24.69
CA SER A 447 8.33 -24.18 25.77
C SER A 447 8.86 -23.37 26.95
N GLY A 448 8.02 -22.59 27.60
CA GLY A 448 8.39 -21.81 28.79
C GLY A 448 7.38 -20.73 29.11
N LYS A 449 7.79 -19.75 29.91
CA LYS A 449 6.93 -18.64 30.30
C LYS A 449 7.12 -17.46 29.36
N ILE A 450 6.02 -16.95 28.83
CA ILE A 450 6.02 -15.72 28.01
C ILE A 450 6.24 -14.54 28.95
N GLU A 451 7.35 -13.85 28.81
CA GLU A 451 7.70 -12.72 29.69
C GLU A 451 7.27 -11.38 29.09
N GLU A 452 7.40 -11.22 27.77
CA GLU A 452 6.95 -10.05 27.03
C GLU A 452 6.33 -10.49 25.71
N CYS A 453 5.30 -9.77 25.24
CA CYS A 453 4.66 -9.97 23.94
C CYS A 453 4.02 -8.64 23.52
N TYR A 454 4.62 -7.92 22.58
CA TYR A 454 4.13 -6.60 22.17
C TYR A 454 4.58 -6.21 20.75
N ALA A 455 3.85 -5.29 20.12
CA ALA A 455 4.19 -4.71 18.83
C ALA A 455 4.88 -3.34 18.99
N ILE A 456 5.81 -3.06 18.08
CA ILE A 456 6.52 -1.79 17.90
C ILE A 456 6.07 -1.23 16.54
N ASN A 457 5.32 -0.14 16.57
CA ASN A 457 4.83 0.53 15.36
C ASN A 457 5.88 1.55 14.88
N GLU A 458 6.70 1.16 13.91
CA GLU A 458 7.72 2.02 13.31
C GLU A 458 7.54 2.14 11.78
N LYS A 459 8.61 2.16 10.99
CA LYS A 459 8.55 2.54 9.58
C LYS A 459 7.95 1.42 8.71
N VAL A 460 7.57 1.82 7.51
CA VAL A 460 7.39 0.94 6.35
C VAL A 460 8.38 1.34 5.29
N TYR A 461 9.14 0.40 4.76
CA TYR A 461 10.20 0.68 3.80
C TYR A 461 10.47 -0.55 2.93
N LEU A 462 10.83 -0.32 1.66
CA LEU A 462 11.44 -1.32 0.81
C LEU A 462 12.48 -0.67 -0.10
N GLU A 463 13.70 -1.19 -0.12
CA GLU A 463 14.64 -0.86 -1.19
C GLU A 463 14.32 -1.73 -2.39
N VAL A 464 14.30 -1.12 -3.58
CA VAL A 464 13.99 -1.79 -4.83
C VAL A 464 14.95 -1.29 -5.90
N ASN A 465 15.60 -2.25 -6.56
CA ASN A 465 16.51 -2.09 -7.68
C ASN A 465 16.02 -2.93 -8.87
N ILE A 466 16.67 -2.76 -10.02
CA ILE A 466 16.48 -3.64 -11.19
C ILE A 466 17.75 -4.47 -11.33
N ASP A 467 17.62 -5.79 -11.35
CA ASP A 467 18.75 -6.71 -11.47
C ASP A 467 19.29 -6.80 -12.92
N ASP A 468 20.34 -7.60 -13.12
CA ASP A 468 20.97 -7.80 -14.42
C ASP A 468 20.09 -8.58 -15.43
N LYS A 469 18.98 -9.17 -14.95
CA LYS A 469 17.97 -9.85 -15.76
C LYS A 469 16.78 -8.94 -16.09
N GLY A 470 16.80 -7.68 -15.66
CA GLY A 470 15.71 -6.75 -15.86
C GLY A 470 14.48 -7.04 -15.00
N GLN A 471 14.66 -7.67 -13.85
CA GLN A 471 13.59 -7.93 -12.87
C GLN A 471 13.73 -6.98 -11.68
N PHE A 472 12.64 -6.79 -10.94
CA PHE A 472 12.76 -6.13 -9.65
C PHE A 472 13.51 -7.02 -8.66
N ASP A 473 14.48 -6.42 -8.01
CA ASP A 473 15.17 -7.00 -6.86
C ASP A 473 14.93 -6.07 -5.68
N ALA A 474 14.38 -6.60 -4.59
CA ALA A 474 14.31 -5.93 -3.32
C ALA A 474 15.44 -6.49 -2.45
N PRO A 475 16.69 -6.01 -2.66
CA PRO A 475 17.82 -6.66 -2.05
C PRO A 475 17.69 -6.56 -0.55
N ASP A 476 17.87 -7.71 0.11
CA ASP A 476 18.20 -7.80 1.53
C ASP A 476 19.64 -7.27 1.78
N SER A 477 20.16 -6.39 0.91
CA SER A 477 21.44 -5.74 1.16
C SER A 477 21.22 -4.77 2.30
N SER A 478 21.76 -5.13 3.46
CA SER A 478 21.75 -4.36 4.70
C SER A 478 22.32 -2.93 4.59
N ALA A 479 22.64 -2.45 3.38
CA ALA A 479 23.27 -1.20 3.01
C ALA A 479 22.62 0.08 3.60
N GLY A 480 21.36 0.00 4.03
CA GLY A 480 20.62 1.12 4.62
C GLY A 480 20.19 0.95 6.09
N GLY A 481 20.38 -0.22 6.69
CA GLY A 481 19.97 -0.43 8.08
C GLY A 481 18.46 -0.51 8.33
N TYR A 482 17.64 -0.43 7.27
CA TYR A 482 16.25 -0.01 7.38
C TYR A 482 15.34 -1.14 7.84
N GLU A 483 15.69 -2.40 7.54
CA GLU A 483 14.90 -3.60 7.82
C GLU A 483 14.57 -3.70 9.32
N PHE A 484 15.50 -3.22 10.16
CA PHE A 484 15.42 -3.26 11.61
C PHE A 484 14.80 -2.02 12.25
N SER A 485 14.39 -1.04 11.43
CA SER A 485 13.62 0.15 11.82
C SER A 485 12.15 0.05 11.45
N GLN A 486 11.72 -1.09 10.90
CA GLN A 486 10.36 -1.33 10.48
C GLN A 486 9.46 -1.73 11.66
N ALA A 487 8.15 -1.68 11.43
CA ALA A 487 7.20 -2.24 12.38
C ALA A 487 7.50 -3.72 12.66
N ARG A 488 7.46 -4.10 13.93
CA ARG A 488 7.88 -5.45 14.38
C ARG A 488 7.18 -5.85 15.66
N GLY A 489 7.19 -7.13 15.97
CA GLY A 489 6.77 -7.69 17.24
C GLY A 489 7.97 -8.12 18.07
N VAL A 490 7.80 -8.23 19.37
CA VAL A 490 8.76 -8.81 20.29
C VAL A 490 8.02 -9.79 21.18
N ILE A 491 8.47 -11.04 21.20
CA ILE A 491 8.13 -12.01 22.24
C ILE A 491 9.41 -12.50 22.91
N THR A 492 9.40 -12.61 24.24
CA THR A 492 10.49 -13.23 25.03
C THR A 492 9.93 -14.37 25.84
N ILE A 493 10.61 -15.53 25.79
CA ILE A 493 10.22 -16.76 26.48
C ILE A 493 11.34 -17.15 27.44
N ASP A 494 11.07 -17.16 28.74
CA ASP A 494 11.99 -17.65 29.76
C ASP A 494 11.73 -19.14 30.03
N THR A 495 12.75 -19.96 29.83
CA THR A 495 12.65 -21.42 29.96
C THR A 495 13.11 -21.94 31.33
N LYS A 496 13.49 -21.07 32.27
CA LYS A 496 14.04 -21.44 33.58
C LYS A 496 13.20 -22.44 34.37
N ASP A 497 11.88 -22.26 34.36
CA ASP A 497 10.93 -23.12 35.09
C ASP A 497 10.23 -24.14 34.16
N SER A 498 10.68 -24.26 32.91
CA SER A 498 10.13 -25.21 31.93
C SER A 498 10.45 -26.66 32.34
N PRO A 499 9.47 -27.59 32.29
CA PRO A 499 9.71 -29.01 32.52
C PRO A 499 10.50 -29.67 31.37
N TYR A 500 10.73 -28.95 30.28
CA TYR A 500 11.36 -29.46 29.05
C TYR A 500 12.80 -28.98 28.86
N GLY A 501 13.40 -28.40 29.91
CA GLY A 501 14.79 -27.95 29.94
C GLY A 501 14.94 -26.42 29.95
N ASP A 502 15.92 -25.94 30.70
CA ASP A 502 16.31 -24.53 30.78
C ASP A 502 17.44 -24.25 29.78
N VAL A 503 17.11 -23.47 28.75
CA VAL A 503 18.02 -22.94 27.74
C VAL A 503 18.15 -21.42 27.83
N GLY A 504 17.67 -20.82 28.92
CA GLY A 504 17.58 -19.39 29.12
C GLY A 504 16.39 -18.73 28.43
N VAL A 505 16.58 -17.46 28.08
CA VAL A 505 15.62 -16.62 27.40
C VAL A 505 15.83 -16.73 25.89
N VAL A 506 14.75 -16.97 25.17
CA VAL A 506 14.69 -16.92 23.71
C VAL A 506 13.80 -15.77 23.30
N ALA A 507 14.28 -14.88 22.44
CA ALA A 507 13.45 -13.84 21.84
C ALA A 507 13.11 -14.19 20.39
N ILE A 508 11.86 -13.90 19.99
CA ILE A 508 11.41 -14.01 18.61
C ILE A 508 10.88 -12.64 18.18
N ILE A 509 11.33 -12.18 17.01
CA ILE A 509 11.06 -10.85 16.49
C ILE A 509 10.51 -11.00 15.06
N PRO A 510 9.18 -11.11 14.89
CA PRO A 510 8.55 -10.96 13.59
C PRO A 510 8.65 -9.50 13.13
N ILE A 511 9.16 -9.25 11.93
CA ILE A 511 9.37 -7.91 11.36
C ILE A 511 8.54 -7.79 10.08
N GLY A 512 7.64 -6.80 10.04
CA GLY A 512 6.92 -6.46 8.83
C GLY A 512 7.80 -5.67 7.85
N MET A 513 7.60 -5.86 6.55
CA MET A 513 8.30 -5.10 5.50
C MET A 513 7.31 -4.36 4.60
N ALA A 514 7.73 -3.27 3.95
CA ALA A 514 6.89 -2.63 2.93
C ALA A 514 5.50 -2.25 3.48
N GLN A 515 4.42 -2.33 2.69
CA GLN A 515 3.05 -2.09 3.19
C GLN A 515 2.54 -3.15 4.19
N VAL A 516 3.39 -4.08 4.58
CA VAL A 516 3.13 -5.32 5.32
C VAL A 516 3.67 -5.14 6.73
N SER A 517 3.08 -4.19 7.43
CA SER A 517 3.59 -3.77 8.74
C SER A 517 2.69 -4.18 9.90
N SER A 518 1.59 -4.88 9.60
CA SER A 518 0.70 -5.42 10.62
C SER A 518 1.37 -6.61 11.30
N VAL A 519 1.85 -6.40 12.53
CA VAL A 519 2.39 -7.49 13.35
C VAL A 519 1.42 -7.72 14.51
N ASN A 520 0.52 -8.68 14.33
CA ASN A 520 -0.53 -8.97 15.30
C ASN A 520 0.02 -9.93 16.35
N MET A 521 0.28 -9.42 17.55
CA MET A 521 0.78 -10.20 18.68
C MET A 521 -0.41 -10.66 19.54
N THR A 522 -0.62 -11.98 19.63
CA THR A 522 -1.82 -12.57 20.27
C THR A 522 -1.54 -13.21 21.62
N ALA A 523 -0.29 -13.56 21.91
CA ALA A 523 0.06 -14.19 23.18
C ALA A 523 0.04 -13.20 24.36
N VAL A 524 -0.20 -13.73 25.56
CA VAL A 524 -0.35 -12.94 26.80
C VAL A 524 0.86 -13.16 27.70
N ALA A 525 1.55 -12.08 28.05
CA ALA A 525 2.65 -12.12 29.00
C ALA A 525 2.20 -12.66 30.37
N GLY A 526 3.03 -13.49 30.98
CA GLY A 526 2.76 -14.21 32.22
C GLY A 526 2.24 -15.64 32.02
N ASN A 527 1.76 -16.00 30.83
CA ASN A 527 1.29 -17.36 30.55
C ASN A 527 2.45 -18.30 30.22
N GLU A 528 2.26 -19.58 30.53
CA GLU A 528 3.08 -20.67 30.00
C GLU A 528 2.69 -20.96 28.54
N THR A 529 3.68 -21.37 27.75
CA THR A 529 3.51 -21.82 26.37
C THR A 529 4.25 -23.13 26.13
N LEU A 530 3.67 -23.96 25.28
CA LEU A 530 4.31 -25.13 24.71
C LEU A 530 4.93 -24.77 23.36
N LYS A 531 6.05 -25.42 23.04
CA LYS A 531 6.66 -25.34 21.72
C LYS A 531 5.63 -25.66 20.62
N GLY A 532 5.49 -24.75 19.67
CA GLY A 532 4.54 -24.84 18.57
C GLY A 532 3.22 -24.09 18.80
N ASP A 533 3.00 -23.50 19.96
CA ASP A 533 1.83 -22.64 20.20
C ASP A 533 1.92 -21.39 19.32
N GLU A 534 0.79 -20.95 18.77
CA GLU A 534 0.72 -19.70 18.01
C GLU A 534 0.85 -18.49 18.95
N PHE A 535 1.65 -17.50 18.57
CA PHE A 535 1.80 -16.25 19.34
C PHE A 535 1.51 -14.98 18.54
N GLY A 536 1.27 -15.09 17.24
CA GLY A 536 0.93 -13.95 16.39
C GLY A 536 0.90 -14.28 14.90
N TYR A 537 0.63 -13.26 14.09
CA TYR A 537 0.58 -13.38 12.62
C TYR A 537 0.77 -12.03 11.92
N PHE A 538 1.23 -12.08 10.66
CA PHE A 538 1.15 -10.95 9.73
C PHE A 538 -0.21 -10.95 9.00
N LEU A 539 -0.70 -9.77 8.66
CA LEU A 539 -1.63 -9.59 7.53
C LEU A 539 -0.81 -9.30 6.25
N PHE A 540 -1.48 -9.04 5.13
CA PHE A 540 -0.91 -9.16 3.79
C PHE A 540 0.48 -8.53 3.54
N GLY A 541 1.44 -9.41 3.16
CA GLY A 541 2.61 -9.23 2.26
C GLY A 541 3.95 -9.88 2.75
N GLY A 542 5.14 -9.31 2.52
CA GLY A 542 6.45 -9.87 2.92
C GLY A 542 6.96 -9.49 4.31
N SER A 543 7.82 -10.32 4.90
CA SER A 543 8.27 -10.14 6.29
C SER A 543 9.53 -10.94 6.65
N ASP A 544 10.19 -10.57 7.74
CA ASP A 544 11.28 -11.33 8.36
C ASP A 544 10.84 -11.94 9.70
N ILE A 545 11.56 -12.97 10.12
CA ILE A 545 11.49 -13.46 11.50
C ILE A 545 12.89 -13.76 12.03
N ILE A 546 13.15 -13.25 13.22
CA ILE A 546 14.45 -13.37 13.89
C ILE A 546 14.29 -14.11 15.19
N MET A 547 15.25 -14.99 15.49
CA MET A 547 15.41 -15.56 16.83
C MET A 547 16.73 -15.13 17.44
N LEU A 548 16.71 -14.81 18.74
CA LEU A 548 17.90 -14.47 19.52
C LEU A 548 18.09 -15.49 20.64
N PHE A 549 19.33 -15.92 20.82
CA PHE A 549 19.75 -16.88 21.85
C PHE A 549 20.83 -16.27 22.74
N GLU A 550 20.80 -16.58 24.03
CA GLU A 550 21.82 -16.13 24.99
C GLU A 550 23.20 -16.73 24.71
N LYS A 551 24.27 -16.03 25.10
CA LYS A 551 25.66 -16.53 25.06
C LYS A 551 25.88 -17.83 25.82
N LYS A 552 25.10 -18.06 26.88
CA LYS A 552 25.27 -19.24 27.75
C LYS A 552 24.91 -20.55 27.05
N VAL A 553 24.19 -20.48 25.93
CA VAL A 553 23.87 -21.65 25.11
C VAL A 553 24.70 -21.63 23.83
N ASN A 554 25.31 -22.76 23.50
CA ASN A 554 25.97 -22.93 22.22
C ASN A 554 24.92 -23.25 21.15
N ALA A 555 24.44 -22.23 20.44
CA ALA A 555 23.46 -22.38 19.37
C ALA A 555 24.13 -22.81 18.05
N GLN A 556 23.78 -24.01 17.58
CA GLN A 556 24.26 -24.56 16.32
C GLN A 556 23.10 -24.76 15.35
N VAL A 557 23.18 -24.14 14.17
CA VAL A 557 22.24 -24.40 13.08
C VAL A 557 22.38 -25.86 12.62
N VAL A 558 21.26 -26.55 12.43
CA VAL A 558 21.26 -27.97 12.04
C VAL A 558 22.03 -28.15 10.71
N PRO A 559 22.97 -29.13 10.61
CA PRO A 559 23.84 -29.26 9.44
C PRO A 559 23.13 -29.43 8.10
N ALA A 560 21.92 -30.00 8.07
CA ALA A 560 21.14 -30.17 6.84
C ALA A 560 20.82 -28.83 6.16
N ILE A 561 20.43 -27.83 6.95
CA ILE A 561 20.16 -26.45 6.49
C ILE A 561 21.43 -25.85 5.87
N MET A 562 22.57 -26.06 6.53
CA MET A 562 23.86 -25.56 6.06
C MET A 562 24.32 -26.27 4.78
N GLN A 563 24.05 -27.58 4.64
CA GLN A 563 24.42 -28.35 3.44
C GLN A 563 23.59 -27.94 2.22
N GLU A 564 22.27 -27.82 2.36
CA GLU A 564 21.36 -27.41 1.28
C GLU A 564 21.72 -26.02 0.73
N SER A 565 22.05 -25.08 1.63
CA SER A 565 22.52 -23.73 1.26
C SER A 565 23.86 -23.72 0.50
N SER A 566 24.66 -24.78 0.63
CA SER A 566 25.98 -24.90 -0.01
C SER A 566 25.97 -25.71 -1.31
N SER A 567 24.95 -26.56 -1.51
CA SER A 567 24.83 -27.48 -2.63
C SER A 567 23.86 -27.02 -3.73
N SER A 568 22.98 -26.08 -3.43
CA SER A 568 22.03 -25.47 -4.36
C SER A 568 22.20 -23.95 -4.37
N ASN A 569 21.85 -23.28 -5.47
CA ASN A 569 21.75 -21.82 -5.49
C ASN A 569 20.47 -21.32 -4.76
N GLU A 570 19.67 -22.25 -4.22
CA GLU A 570 18.44 -22.00 -3.47
C GLU A 570 18.72 -22.09 -1.96
N LEU A 571 18.07 -21.20 -1.20
CA LEU A 571 18.16 -21.22 0.25
C LEU A 571 17.11 -22.18 0.83
N PRO A 572 17.40 -22.90 1.94
CA PRO A 572 16.48 -23.88 2.51
C PRO A 572 15.15 -23.25 2.92
N TYR A 573 14.04 -23.83 2.45
CA TYR A 573 12.69 -23.50 2.92
C TYR A 573 12.34 -24.37 4.13
N LEU A 574 11.97 -23.72 5.22
CA LEU A 574 11.68 -24.33 6.52
C LEU A 574 10.18 -24.25 6.78
N HIS A 575 9.62 -25.30 7.34
CA HIS A 575 8.27 -25.30 7.87
C HIS A 575 8.29 -25.05 9.39
N TYR A 576 7.29 -24.35 9.92
CA TYR A 576 7.20 -24.15 11.37
C TYR A 576 7.16 -25.50 12.08
N GLY A 577 7.81 -25.58 13.24
CA GLY A 577 7.91 -26.83 13.99
C GLY A 577 9.05 -27.75 13.54
N GLU A 578 9.70 -27.51 12.40
CA GLU A 578 10.93 -28.23 12.03
C GLU A 578 12.09 -27.80 12.91
N LYS A 579 13.00 -28.71 13.24
CA LYS A 579 14.17 -28.40 14.07
C LYS A 579 15.20 -27.61 13.26
N VAL A 580 15.57 -26.43 13.75
CA VAL A 580 16.49 -25.51 13.04
C VAL A 580 17.78 -25.23 13.80
N VAL A 581 17.73 -25.26 15.14
CA VAL A 581 18.87 -24.99 16.00
C VAL A 581 18.95 -26.05 17.10
N GLU A 582 20.15 -26.55 17.38
CA GLU A 582 20.47 -27.30 18.58
C GLU A 582 21.17 -26.37 19.58
N LEU A 583 20.72 -26.37 20.83
CA LEU A 583 21.33 -25.63 21.93
C LEU A 583 22.07 -26.60 22.85
N THR A 584 23.33 -26.31 23.17
CA THR A 584 24.04 -27.02 24.24
C THR A 584 24.27 -26.07 25.42
N VAL A 585 23.82 -26.47 26.61
CA VAL A 585 23.86 -25.69 27.87
C VAL A 585 25.11 -26.01 28.68
#